data_AF-A0A1V4RAY6-F1
#
_entry.id   AF-A0A1V4RAY6-F1
#
_cell.length_a   1.000
_cell.length_b   1.000
_cell.length_c   1.000
_cell.angle_alpha   90.00
_cell.angle_beta   90.00
_cell.angle_gamma   90.00
#
_symmetry.space_group_name_H-M   'P 1'
#
loop_
_entity.id
_entity.type
_entity.pdbx_description
1 polymer ?
#
loop_
_entity_poly.entity_id
_entity_poly.type
_entity_poly.pdbx_seq_one_letter_code
_entity_poly.pdbx_strand_id
1 'polypeptide(L)'
;MRHQRGKDTRENLERNFGCAHPEGYRKAMRVMKLAERFRLPIISFIDTRGAYPGIGAEERGQALAIAENIRDMFGIKVPIVIVVIGEGGSGGALGIGVGDRVLIMQYAYYSVISPEGCAAILSFLMSLWMNCWIKGMRNSGV
;
A
#
# COMPACT_ATOMS: atom_id res chain seq x y z
N MET A 1 -15.49 -0.04 -3.71
CA MET A 1 -14.32 0.42 -4.49
C MET A 1 -13.22 -0.65 -4.42
N ARG A 2 -12.28 -0.70 -5.36
CA ARG A 2 -11.25 -1.76 -5.36
C ARG A 2 -9.97 -1.38 -6.08
N HIS A 3 -8.87 -2.00 -5.67
CA HIS A 3 -7.74 -2.22 -6.59
C HIS A 3 -8.15 -3.26 -7.64
N GLN A 4 -7.70 -3.07 -8.87
CA GLN A 4 -8.11 -3.91 -9.98
C GLN A 4 -6.89 -4.40 -10.74
N ARG A 5 -6.45 -5.61 -10.41
CA ARG A 5 -5.48 -6.33 -11.23
C ARG A 5 -6.12 -6.79 -12.55
N GLY A 6 -5.27 -6.97 -13.57
CA GLY A 6 -5.67 -7.59 -14.82
C GLY A 6 -5.72 -9.11 -14.69
N LYS A 7 -6.63 -9.74 -15.41
CA LYS A 7 -6.77 -11.18 -15.52
C LYS A 7 -5.75 -11.79 -16.47
N ASP A 8 -5.27 -10.99 -17.43
CA ASP A 8 -4.23 -11.36 -18.38
C ASP A 8 -3.10 -10.31 -18.40
N THR A 9 -2.03 -10.63 -19.13
CA THR A 9 -0.83 -9.78 -19.22
C THR A 9 -1.13 -8.39 -19.76
N ARG A 10 -2.00 -8.28 -20.77
CA ARG A 10 -2.33 -7.01 -21.40
C ARG A 10 -3.13 -6.13 -20.43
N GLU A 11 -4.15 -6.68 -19.81
CA GLU A 11 -4.97 -6.00 -18.82
C GLU A 11 -4.15 -5.59 -17.59
N ASN A 12 -3.13 -6.39 -17.21
CA ASN A 12 -2.21 -6.04 -16.13
C ASN A 12 -1.37 -4.82 -16.47
N LEU A 13 -0.86 -4.73 -17.70
CA LEU A 13 -0.13 -3.54 -18.15
C LEU A 13 -1.04 -2.30 -18.18
N GLU A 14 -2.25 -2.43 -18.73
CA GLU A 14 -3.23 -1.34 -18.79
C GLU A 14 -3.66 -0.85 -17.39
N ARG A 15 -3.60 -1.71 -16.37
CA ARG A 15 -4.01 -1.41 -14.99
C ARG A 15 -2.85 -1.24 -14.01
N ASN A 16 -1.62 -1.12 -14.52
CA ASN A 16 -0.42 -1.00 -13.69
C ASN A 16 -0.32 -2.08 -12.60
N PHE A 17 -0.75 -3.31 -12.91
CA PHE A 17 -0.79 -4.44 -11.97
C PHE A 17 -1.58 -4.17 -10.68
N GLY A 18 -2.56 -3.26 -10.73
CA GLY A 18 -3.35 -2.84 -9.57
C GLY A 18 -2.70 -1.73 -8.71
N CYS A 19 -1.50 -1.28 -9.06
CA CYS A 19 -0.81 -0.19 -8.37
C CYS A 19 -1.41 1.17 -8.78
N ALA A 20 -2.03 1.86 -7.84
CA ALA A 20 -2.69 3.14 -8.12
C ALA A 20 -1.69 4.31 -8.19
N HIS A 21 -1.95 5.22 -9.13
CA HIS A 21 -1.40 6.57 -9.16
C HIS A 21 -2.17 7.51 -8.20
N PRO A 22 -1.66 8.72 -7.91
CA PRO A 22 -2.33 9.66 -7.00
C PRO A 22 -3.78 9.97 -7.37
N GLU A 23 -4.08 10.10 -8.66
CA GLU A 23 -5.44 10.27 -9.17
C GLU A 23 -6.40 9.14 -8.78
N GLY A 24 -5.91 7.91 -8.61
CA GLY A 24 -6.67 6.76 -8.12
C GLY A 24 -7.14 6.96 -6.68
N TYR A 25 -6.24 7.40 -5.80
CA TYR A 25 -6.57 7.70 -4.40
C TYR A 25 -7.56 8.86 -4.29
N ARG A 26 -7.34 9.95 -5.04
CA ARG A 26 -8.28 11.09 -5.10
C ARG A 26 -9.66 10.67 -5.59
N LYS A 27 -9.72 9.81 -6.61
CA LYS A 27 -10.96 9.22 -7.10
C LYS A 27 -11.65 8.38 -6.03
N ALA A 28 -10.90 7.55 -5.30
CA ALA A 28 -11.44 6.73 -4.22
C ALA A 28 -12.09 7.61 -3.14
N MET A 29 -11.40 8.64 -2.67
CA MET A 29 -11.94 9.56 -1.67
C MET A 29 -13.18 10.31 -2.17
N ARG A 30 -13.21 10.75 -3.43
CA ARG A 30 -14.40 11.35 -4.03
C ARG A 30 -15.62 10.41 -3.99
N VAL A 31 -15.42 9.12 -4.26
CA VAL A 31 -16.47 8.10 -4.19
C VAL A 31 -16.91 7.85 -2.75
N MET A 32 -15.98 7.83 -1.78
CA MET A 32 -16.31 7.68 -0.37
C MET A 32 -17.17 8.84 0.16
N LYS A 33 -16.78 10.08 -0.13
CA LYS A 33 -17.56 11.28 0.25
C LYS A 33 -18.95 11.29 -0.42
N LEU A 34 -19.05 10.74 -1.63
CA LEU A 34 -20.35 10.56 -2.29
C LEU A 34 -21.22 9.53 -1.55
N ALA A 35 -20.64 8.39 -1.17
CA ALA A 35 -21.34 7.37 -0.39
C ALA A 35 -21.80 7.92 0.97
N GLU A 36 -20.95 8.68 1.66
CA GLU A 36 -21.30 9.37 2.90
C GLU A 36 -22.49 10.33 2.73
N ARG A 37 -22.49 11.15 1.66
CA ARG A 37 -23.60 12.07 1.37
C ARG A 37 -24.94 11.37 1.24
N PHE A 38 -24.93 10.17 0.64
CA PHE A 38 -26.13 9.34 0.48
C PHE A 38 -26.35 8.35 1.63
N ARG A 39 -25.54 8.43 2.70
CA ARG A 39 -25.61 7.54 3.88
C ARG A 39 -25.49 6.06 3.51
N LEU A 40 -24.69 5.76 2.49
CA LEU A 40 -24.44 4.39 2.03
C LEU A 40 -23.18 3.82 2.71
N PRO A 41 -23.19 2.55 3.15
CA PRO A 41 -22.00 1.90 3.66
C PRO A 41 -20.95 1.73 2.54
N ILE A 42 -19.68 1.74 2.94
CA ILE A 42 -18.54 1.65 2.03
C ILE A 42 -17.88 0.29 2.16
N ILE A 43 -17.65 -0.38 1.03
CA ILE A 43 -16.86 -1.61 0.97
C ILE A 43 -15.62 -1.35 0.10
N SER A 44 -14.45 -1.59 0.68
CA SER A 44 -13.13 -1.47 0.05
C SER A 44 -12.52 -2.84 -0.18
N PHE A 45 -12.07 -3.12 -1.40
CA PHE A 45 -11.29 -4.32 -1.70
C PHE A 45 -9.82 -3.96 -1.96
N ILE A 46 -8.93 -4.49 -1.13
CA ILE A 46 -7.49 -4.29 -1.23
C ILE A 46 -6.86 -5.46 -2.00
N ASP A 47 -6.16 -5.10 -3.08
CA ASP A 47 -5.45 -6.05 -3.93
C ASP A 47 -4.35 -5.33 -4.74
N THR A 48 -3.29 -4.91 -4.05
CA THR A 48 -2.18 -4.14 -4.61
C THR A 48 -0.83 -4.50 -4.01
N ARG A 49 0.21 -4.45 -4.83
CA ARG A 49 1.62 -4.51 -4.40
C ARG A 49 2.10 -3.25 -3.68
N GLY A 50 1.37 -2.16 -3.88
CA GLY A 50 1.73 -0.84 -3.38
C GLY A 50 1.21 0.27 -4.29
N ALA A 51 1.54 1.50 -3.94
CA ALA A 51 1.31 2.62 -4.83
C ALA A 51 2.28 2.54 -6.02
N TYR A 52 1.88 3.05 -7.18
CA TYR A 52 2.76 3.03 -8.35
C TYR A 52 4.04 3.87 -8.11
N PRO A 53 5.24 3.26 -8.17
CA PRO A 53 6.50 3.95 -7.85
C PRO A 53 7.13 4.55 -9.12
N GLY A 54 6.60 5.68 -9.58
CA GLY A 54 7.08 6.32 -10.81
C GLY A 54 7.19 7.83 -10.70
N ILE A 55 8.08 8.44 -11.49
CA ILE A 55 8.37 9.88 -11.47
C ILE A 55 7.11 10.72 -11.60
N GLY A 56 6.26 10.41 -12.60
CA GLY A 56 5.01 11.15 -12.77
C GLY A 56 4.04 10.97 -11.58
N ALA A 57 4.10 9.86 -10.85
CA ALA A 57 3.30 9.70 -9.63
C ALA A 57 3.82 10.60 -8.51
N GLU A 58 5.13 10.72 -8.36
CA GLU A 58 5.77 11.63 -7.40
C GLU A 58 5.47 13.09 -7.71
N GLU A 59 5.65 13.52 -8.96
CA GLU A 59 5.33 14.89 -9.42
C GLU A 59 3.86 15.27 -9.17
N ARG A 60 2.96 14.29 -9.26
CA ARG A 60 1.53 14.48 -9.00
C ARG A 60 1.15 14.30 -7.53
N GLY A 61 2.11 14.10 -6.62
CA GLY A 61 1.90 14.02 -5.18
C GLY A 61 1.32 12.69 -4.69
N GLN A 62 1.97 11.56 -5.02
CA GLN A 62 1.58 10.22 -4.57
C GLN A 62 1.45 10.14 -3.03
N ALA A 63 2.50 10.56 -2.31
CA ALA A 63 2.51 10.53 -0.84
C ALA A 63 1.41 11.41 -0.24
N LEU A 64 1.21 12.62 -0.79
CA LEU A 64 0.17 13.54 -0.33
C LEU A 64 -1.23 12.94 -0.54
N ALA A 65 -1.50 12.38 -1.72
CA ALA A 65 -2.80 11.77 -2.00
C ALA A 65 -3.13 10.61 -1.05
N ILE A 66 -2.14 9.78 -0.70
CA ILE A 66 -2.31 8.71 0.29
C ILE A 66 -2.54 9.28 1.69
N ALA A 67 -1.75 10.27 2.10
CA ALA A 67 -1.86 10.89 3.42
C ALA A 67 -3.22 11.59 3.62
N GLU A 68 -3.68 12.35 2.62
CA GLU A 68 -4.99 12.99 2.63
C GLU A 68 -6.11 11.96 2.71
N ASN A 69 -5.99 10.87 1.96
CA ASN A 69 -6.96 9.80 2.04
C ASN A 69 -7.04 9.21 3.44
N ILE A 70 -5.89 8.82 4.02
CA ILE A 70 -5.84 8.26 5.38
C ILE A 70 -6.49 9.22 6.38
N ARG A 71 -6.11 10.50 6.35
CA ARG A 71 -6.68 11.54 7.23
C ARG A 71 -8.19 11.67 7.05
N ASP A 72 -8.66 11.83 5.82
CA ASP A 72 -10.07 12.09 5.53
C ASP A 72 -10.95 10.87 5.80
N MET A 73 -10.42 9.65 5.66
CA MET A 73 -11.16 8.42 5.96
C MET A 73 -11.56 8.30 7.43
N PHE A 74 -10.76 8.83 8.37
CA PHE A 74 -11.16 8.92 9.78
C PHE A 74 -12.37 9.86 10.02
N GLY A 75 -12.65 10.77 9.08
CA GLY A 75 -13.75 11.71 9.18
C GLY A 75 -15.10 11.14 8.71
N ILE A 76 -15.09 10.05 7.94
CA ILE A 76 -16.29 9.48 7.31
C ILE A 76 -17.26 8.94 8.36
N LYS A 77 -18.55 9.27 8.21
CA LYS A 77 -19.62 8.94 9.19
C LYS A 77 -20.44 7.69 8.87
N VAL A 78 -20.23 7.09 7.71
CA VAL A 78 -20.90 5.83 7.31
C VAL A 78 -20.00 4.62 7.59
N PRO A 79 -20.57 3.42 7.83
CA PRO A 79 -19.76 2.23 8.08
C PRO A 79 -18.84 1.91 6.91
N ILE A 80 -17.58 1.60 7.19
CA ILE A 80 -16.56 1.21 6.22
C ILE A 80 -16.05 -0.21 6.55
N VAL A 81 -16.20 -1.11 5.60
CA VAL A 81 -15.63 -2.47 5.67
C VAL A 81 -14.51 -2.60 4.64
N ILE A 82 -13.34 -2.99 5.12
CA ILE A 82 -12.16 -3.26 4.31
C ILE A 82 -11.99 -4.76 4.17
N VAL A 83 -11.76 -5.24 2.95
CA VAL A 83 -11.53 -6.65 2.65
C VAL A 83 -10.24 -6.78 1.83
N VAL A 84 -9.20 -7.38 2.41
CA VAL A 84 -7.96 -7.71 1.72
C VAL A 84 -8.16 -9.06 1.03
N ILE A 85 -8.23 -9.03 -0.31
CA ILE A 85 -8.55 -10.19 -1.14
C ILE A 85 -7.32 -10.82 -1.81
N GLY A 86 -6.17 -10.16 -1.74
CA GLY A 86 -4.92 -10.65 -2.28
C GLY A 86 -3.74 -9.96 -1.61
N GLU A 87 -3.08 -9.06 -2.32
CA GLU A 87 -1.90 -8.36 -1.80
C GLU A 87 -2.31 -7.05 -1.11
N GLY A 88 -1.84 -6.83 0.12
CA GLY A 88 -2.03 -5.59 0.88
C GLY A 88 -0.71 -4.85 1.04
N GLY A 89 -0.21 -4.26 -0.03
CA GLY A 89 1.12 -3.63 -0.05
C GLY A 89 1.16 -2.21 0.51
N SER A 90 1.82 -2.04 1.65
CA SER A 90 2.34 -0.77 2.19
C SER A 90 1.29 0.36 2.28
N GLY A 91 1.74 1.61 2.18
CA GLY A 91 0.90 2.80 2.17
C GLY A 91 -0.10 2.84 1.02
N GLY A 92 0.17 2.13 -0.09
CA GLY A 92 -0.75 2.06 -1.21
C GLY A 92 -2.04 1.29 -0.87
N ALA A 93 -1.92 0.19 -0.15
CA ALA A 93 -3.09 -0.50 0.41
C ALA A 93 -3.79 0.37 1.48
N LEU A 94 -3.00 0.99 2.37
CA LEU A 94 -3.52 1.80 3.47
C LEU A 94 -4.28 3.05 3.00
N GLY A 95 -3.93 3.62 1.83
CA GLY A 95 -4.61 4.77 1.22
C GLY A 95 -6.10 4.54 0.90
N ILE A 96 -6.58 3.30 0.99
CA ILE A 96 -8.02 2.96 0.98
C ILE A 96 -8.39 1.91 2.05
N GLY A 97 -7.56 1.79 3.10
CA GLY A 97 -7.59 0.69 4.06
C GLY A 97 -7.98 1.06 5.48
N VAL A 98 -8.45 2.29 5.72
CA VAL A 98 -8.97 2.74 7.03
C VAL A 98 -10.48 2.47 7.11
N GLY A 99 -10.92 1.63 8.06
CA GLY A 99 -12.35 1.37 8.24
C GLY A 99 -12.67 0.72 9.58
N ASP A 100 -13.95 0.58 9.87
CA ASP A 100 -14.46 0.05 11.14
C ASP A 100 -14.18 -1.45 11.31
N ARG A 101 -14.09 -2.16 10.19
CA ARG A 101 -13.79 -3.59 10.13
C ARG A 101 -12.80 -3.84 9.00
N VAL A 102 -11.78 -4.64 9.31
CA VAL A 102 -10.78 -5.10 8.35
C VAL A 102 -10.81 -6.63 8.32
N LEU A 103 -11.12 -7.19 7.16
CA LEU A 103 -11.17 -8.62 6.88
C LEU A 103 -10.01 -8.97 5.95
N ILE A 104 -9.41 -10.14 6.15
CA ILE A 104 -8.30 -10.63 5.33
C ILE A 104 -8.63 -12.05 4.91
N MET A 105 -8.57 -12.35 3.60
CA MET A 105 -8.76 -13.70 3.10
C MET A 105 -7.62 -14.62 3.56
N GLN A 106 -7.89 -15.90 3.74
CA GLN A 106 -6.94 -16.87 4.32
C GLN A 106 -5.59 -16.98 3.59
N TYR A 107 -5.53 -16.59 2.31
CA TYR A 107 -4.31 -16.59 1.49
C TYR A 107 -3.86 -15.18 1.06
N ALA A 108 -4.49 -14.14 1.63
CA ALA A 108 -4.07 -12.76 1.43
C ALA A 108 -3.03 -12.37 2.49
N TYR A 109 -2.25 -11.32 2.21
CA TYR A 109 -1.34 -10.73 3.19
C TYR A 109 -1.49 -9.22 3.24
N TYR A 110 -1.11 -8.62 4.37
CA TYR A 110 -1.06 -7.18 4.55
C TYR A 110 0.26 -6.82 5.22
N SER A 111 1.12 -6.07 4.54
CA SER A 111 2.48 -5.78 5.02
C SER A 111 2.93 -4.35 4.73
N VAL A 112 3.83 -3.81 5.55
CA VAL A 112 4.40 -2.47 5.38
C VAL A 112 5.39 -2.37 4.21
N ILE A 113 6.05 -3.49 3.90
CA ILE A 113 7.02 -3.66 2.82
C ILE A 113 6.82 -5.06 2.22
N SER A 114 7.17 -5.25 0.95
CA SER A 114 7.18 -6.59 0.37
C SER A 114 8.21 -7.49 1.07
N PRO A 115 7.96 -8.82 1.16
CA PRO A 115 8.93 -9.76 1.71
C PRO A 115 10.30 -9.67 1.02
N GLU A 116 10.31 -9.51 -0.30
CA GLU A 116 11.54 -9.39 -1.10
C GLU A 116 12.30 -8.09 -0.76
N GLY A 117 11.59 -6.97 -0.60
CA GLY A 117 12.19 -5.70 -0.21
C GLY A 117 12.77 -5.74 1.20
N CYS A 118 12.05 -6.37 2.13
CA CYS A 118 12.52 -6.57 3.50
C CYS A 118 13.80 -7.41 3.54
N ALA A 119 13.80 -8.54 2.82
CA ALA A 119 14.95 -9.44 2.76
C ALA A 119 16.17 -8.75 2.16
N ALA A 120 16.01 -7.96 1.10
CA ALA A 120 17.12 -7.24 0.46
C ALA A 120 17.77 -6.23 1.42
N ILE A 121 16.96 -5.44 2.14
CA ILE A 121 17.47 -4.43 3.07
C ILE A 121 18.13 -5.09 4.29
N LEU A 122 17.45 -6.04 4.94
CA LEU A 122 17.96 -6.65 6.16
C LEU A 122 19.19 -7.53 5.91
N SER A 123 19.23 -8.28 4.81
CA SER A 123 20.40 -9.11 4.46
C SER A 123 21.62 -8.25 4.15
N PHE A 124 21.42 -7.12 3.45
CA PHE A 124 22.49 -6.17 3.21
C PHE A 124 23.00 -5.54 4.51
N LEU A 125 22.09 -5.11 5.40
CA LEU A 125 22.46 -4.56 6.70
C LEU A 125 23.22 -5.57 7.57
N MET A 126 22.80 -6.84 7.58
CA MET A 126 23.51 -7.90 8.30
C MET A 126 24.93 -8.09 7.77
N SER A 127 25.10 -8.10 6.45
CA SER A 127 26.41 -8.18 5.79
C SER A 127 27.30 -6.97 6.09
N LEU A 128 26.72 -5.76 6.06
CA LEU A 128 27.45 -4.53 6.39
C LEU A 128 27.91 -4.54 7.86
N TRP A 129 27.03 -4.95 8.77
CA TRP A 129 27.34 -5.05 10.19
C TRP A 129 28.43 -6.08 10.47
N MET A 130 28.37 -7.28 9.87
CA MET A 130 29.44 -8.27 9.96
C MET A 130 30.77 -7.74 9.43
N ASN A 131 30.78 -7.01 8.31
CA ASN A 131 32.00 -6.43 7.76
C ASN A 131 32.59 -5.34 8.68
N CYS A 132 31.74 -4.50 9.28
CA CYS A 132 32.17 -3.51 10.27
C CYS A 132 32.69 -4.18 11.55
N TRP A 133 32.04 -5.25 12.02
CA TRP A 133 32.45 -6.01 13.18
C TRP A 133 33.78 -6.74 12.96
N ILE A 134 33.97 -7.39 11.82
CA ILE A 134 35.23 -8.04 11.43
C ILE A 134 36.35 -7.01 11.29
N LYS A 135 36.09 -5.84 10.68
CA LYS A 135 37.06 -4.74 10.63
C LYS A 135 37.38 -4.19 12.02
N GLY A 136 36.37 -4.09 12.88
CA GLY A 136 36.51 -3.72 14.28
C GLY A 136 37.43 -4.67 15.04
N MET A 137 37.20 -5.98 14.92
CA MET A 137 38.06 -7.01 15.53
C MET A 137 39.51 -6.94 15.04
N ARG A 138 39.70 -6.82 13.71
CA ARG A 138 41.04 -6.70 13.11
C ARG A 138 41.81 -5.46 13.60
N ASN A 139 41.11 -4.36 13.86
CA ASN A 139 41.70 -3.13 14.37
C ASN A 139 41.89 -3.12 15.90
N SER A 140 41.18 -3.98 16.64
CA SER A 140 41.30 -4.09 18.10
C SER A 140 42.39 -5.07 18.58
N GLY A 141 43.10 -5.75 17.67
CA GLY A 141 44.25 -6.59 18.01
C GLY A 141 43.94 -7.83 18.85
N VAL A 142 42.68 -8.33 18.79
CA VAL A 142 42.27 -9.63 19.32
C VAL A 142 42.19 -10.64 18.19
#